data_AF-A0A6B3GRY3-F1
#
_entry.id   AF-A0A6B3GRY3-F1
#
_cell.length_a   1.000
_cell.length_b   1.000
_cell.length_c   1.000
_cell.angle_alpha   90.00
_cell.angle_beta   90.00
_cell.angle_gamma   90.00
#
_symmetry.space_group_name_H-M   'P 1'
#
loop_
_entity.id
_entity.type
_entity.pdbx_description
1 polymer ?
#
loop_
_entity_poly.entity_id
_entity_poly.type
_entity_poly.pdbx_seq_one_letter_code
_entity_poly.pdbx_strand_id
1 'polypeptide(L)'
;AAARGTTTVSARAVARIAQQAATETPNAVGTVRGTATVRGQRAEVSVRLGLPWPADLSRRAGEVQRHVASRTGELTGLSVRVARLRVVRLQRPTDGTAVFETTAPATAEGRVPRRWWSARPTPVVVAALLTASAAGLLTADVASVRLFGNA
;
A
#
# COMPACT_ATOMS: atom_id res chain seq x y z
N ALA A 1 17.63 11.50 22.85
CA ALA A 1 17.14 12.13 24.09
C ALA A 1 16.15 13.23 23.71
N ALA A 2 14.97 13.30 24.35
CA ALA A 2 14.03 14.39 24.13
C ALA A 2 14.48 15.60 24.97
N ALA A 3 14.51 16.79 24.37
CA ALA A 3 14.77 18.03 25.11
C ALA A 3 13.63 18.26 26.13
N ARG A 4 13.93 18.87 27.28
CA ARG A 4 12.89 19.21 28.26
C ARG A 4 11.86 20.13 27.59
N GLY A 5 10.57 19.79 27.71
CA GLY A 5 9.46 20.55 27.13
C GLY A 5 8.87 19.98 25.83
N THR A 6 9.42 18.91 25.24
CA THR A 6 8.81 18.27 24.06
C THR A 6 7.71 17.28 24.46
N THR A 7 6.48 17.51 24.01
CA THR A 7 5.39 16.52 24.12
C THR A 7 5.58 15.43 23.06
N THR A 8 5.67 14.17 23.48
CA THR A 8 5.82 13.03 22.57
C THR A 8 4.54 12.21 22.51
N VAL A 9 4.06 11.94 21.29
CA VAL A 9 2.93 11.04 21.08
C VAL A 9 3.45 9.60 20.95
N SER A 10 2.98 8.70 21.81
CA SER A 10 3.38 7.29 21.74
C SER A 10 2.85 6.62 20.47
N ALA A 11 3.57 5.64 19.93
CA ALA A 11 3.12 4.86 18.78
C ALA A 11 1.75 4.20 19.02
N ARG A 12 1.46 3.80 20.27
CA ARG A 12 0.14 3.28 20.64
C ARG A 12 -0.96 4.34 20.51
N ALA A 13 -0.70 5.58 20.96
CA ALA A 13 -1.66 6.67 20.82
C ALA A 13 -1.92 7.00 19.35
N VAL A 14 -0.87 7.09 18.53
CA VAL A 14 -1.01 7.28 17.06
C VAL A 14 -1.86 6.17 16.44
N ALA A 15 -1.64 4.91 16.83
CA ALA A 15 -2.43 3.79 16.34
C ALA A 15 -3.92 3.93 16.70
N ARG A 16 -4.23 4.36 17.93
CA ARG A 16 -5.62 4.54 18.38
C ARG A 16 -6.31 5.70 17.69
N ILE A 17 -5.60 6.82 17.48
CA ILE A 17 -6.10 7.96 16.72
C ILE A 17 -6.38 7.54 15.28
N ALA A 18 -5.47 6.80 14.64
CA ALA A 18 -5.68 6.34 13.28
C ALA A 18 -6.84 5.33 13.14
N GLN A 19 -7.07 4.49 14.15
CA GLN A 19 -8.26 3.64 14.21
C GLN A 19 -9.53 4.48 14.26
N GLN A 20 -9.55 5.51 15.11
CA GLN A 20 -10.70 6.40 15.23
C GLN A 20 -10.94 7.17 13.93
N ALA A 21 -9.88 7.73 13.34
CA ALA A 21 -9.96 8.40 12.04
C ALA A 21 -10.53 7.48 10.95
N ALA A 22 -10.17 6.20 10.94
CA ALA A 22 -10.73 5.26 9.98
C ALA A 22 -12.25 5.04 10.19
N THR A 23 -12.71 4.98 11.45
CA THR A 23 -14.15 4.83 11.76
C THR A 23 -14.99 6.06 11.44
N GLU A 24 -14.37 7.24 11.30
CA GLU A 24 -15.07 8.46 10.84
C GLU A 24 -15.44 8.38 9.36
N THR A 25 -14.76 7.54 8.57
CA THR A 25 -15.10 7.36 7.17
C THR A 25 -16.31 6.41 7.04
N PRO A 26 -17.37 6.77 6.30
CA PRO A 26 -18.55 5.90 6.12
C PRO A 26 -18.22 4.57 5.40
N ASN A 27 -17.04 4.50 4.78
CA ASN A 27 -16.55 3.34 4.08
C ASN A 27 -15.97 2.26 5.00
N ALA A 28 -15.57 2.61 6.23
CA ALA A 28 -15.00 1.63 7.16
C ALA A 28 -16.13 0.90 7.90
N VAL A 29 -16.24 -0.41 7.66
CA VAL A 29 -17.30 -1.24 8.26
C VAL A 29 -16.72 -2.31 9.17
N GLY A 30 -17.47 -2.62 10.25
CA GLY A 30 -17.07 -3.57 11.28
C GLY A 30 -15.89 -3.08 12.13
N THR A 31 -15.14 -4.03 12.70
CA THR A 31 -14.04 -3.72 13.62
C THR A 31 -12.81 -3.19 12.88
N VAL A 32 -12.35 -2.00 13.26
CA VAL A 32 -11.09 -1.42 12.78
C VAL A 32 -9.95 -1.74 13.74
N ARG A 33 -8.84 -2.26 13.21
CA ARG A 33 -7.57 -2.42 13.95
C ARG A 33 -6.46 -1.59 13.34
N GLY A 34 -5.65 -0.95 14.18
CA GLY A 34 -4.52 -0.14 13.76
C GLY A 34 -3.26 -0.51 14.53
N THR A 35 -2.13 -0.39 13.86
CA THR A 35 -0.79 -0.42 14.47
C THR A 35 0.01 0.73 13.91
N ALA A 36 0.87 1.33 14.71
CA ALA A 36 1.73 2.41 14.25
C ALA A 36 3.17 2.22 14.73
N THR A 37 4.09 2.81 13.99
CA THR A 37 5.47 3.00 14.40
C THR A 37 5.80 4.48 14.26
N VAL A 38 6.55 5.04 15.21
CA VAL A 38 6.91 6.46 15.23
C VAL A 38 8.42 6.58 15.25
N ARG A 39 8.96 7.40 14.35
CA ARG A 39 10.40 7.69 14.22
C ARG A 39 10.59 9.19 14.08
N GLY A 40 11.00 9.85 15.16
CA GLY A 40 11.09 11.30 15.23
C GLY A 40 9.74 11.95 14.94
N GLN A 41 9.66 12.78 13.91
CA GLN A 41 8.44 13.48 13.48
C GLN A 41 7.62 12.72 12.42
N ARG A 42 7.97 11.47 12.13
CA ARG A 42 7.26 10.64 11.14
C ARG A 42 6.57 9.47 11.82
N ALA A 43 5.37 9.15 11.35
CA ALA A 43 4.62 7.98 11.80
C ALA A 43 4.17 7.14 10.61
N GLU A 44 4.40 5.83 10.69
CA GLU A 44 3.84 4.87 9.76
C GLU A 44 2.72 4.09 10.42
N VAL A 45 1.55 4.09 9.78
CA VAL A 45 0.35 3.43 10.27
C VAL A 45 -0.03 2.29 9.34
N SER A 46 -0.39 1.15 9.92
CA SER A 46 -1.09 0.08 9.23
C SER A 46 -2.50 -0.07 9.80
N VAL A 47 -3.52 -0.09 8.93
CA VAL A 47 -4.93 -0.22 9.32
C VAL A 47 -5.53 -1.47 8.67
N ARG A 48 -6.33 -2.20 9.45
CA ARG A 48 -7.15 -3.32 9.01
C ARG A 48 -8.62 -2.98 9.25
N LEU A 49 -9.44 -3.05 8.21
CA LEU A 49 -10.85 -2.67 8.26
C LEU A 49 -11.69 -3.49 7.27
N GLY A 50 -13.00 -3.51 7.44
CA GLY A 50 -13.92 -3.98 6.42
C GLY A 50 -14.34 -2.85 5.48
N LEU A 51 -14.73 -3.18 4.25
CA LEU A 51 -15.35 -2.24 3.30
C LEU A 51 -16.75 -2.73 2.87
N PRO A 52 -17.67 -1.83 2.52
CA PRO A 52 -18.96 -2.21 1.95
C PRO A 52 -18.80 -2.79 0.54
N TRP A 53 -19.74 -3.65 0.16
CA TRP A 53 -19.84 -4.30 -1.14
C TRP A 53 -21.30 -4.36 -1.61
N PRO A 54 -21.63 -4.03 -2.87
CA PRO A 54 -20.73 -3.65 -3.96
C PRO A 54 -20.27 -2.19 -3.87
N ALA A 55 -19.00 -1.95 -4.17
CA ALA A 55 -18.43 -0.61 -4.32
C ALA A 55 -17.09 -0.70 -5.06
N ASP A 56 -16.62 0.42 -5.61
CA ASP A 56 -15.22 0.53 -6.07
C ASP A 56 -14.27 0.50 -4.87
N LEU A 57 -13.79 -0.71 -4.53
CA LEU A 57 -12.90 -0.95 -3.41
C LEU A 57 -11.60 -0.14 -3.51
N SER A 58 -11.10 0.13 -4.72
CA SER A 58 -9.84 0.86 -4.91
C SER A 58 -10.02 2.34 -4.55
N ARG A 59 -11.09 2.95 -5.05
CA ARG A 59 -11.44 4.33 -4.73
C ARG A 59 -11.73 4.48 -3.23
N ARG A 60 -12.58 3.61 -2.66
CA ARG A 60 -13.00 3.67 -1.26
C ARG A 60 -11.83 3.42 -0.31
N ALA A 61 -10.96 2.44 -0.60
CA ALA A 61 -9.73 2.25 0.16
C ALA A 61 -8.81 3.48 0.09
N GLY A 62 -8.69 4.11 -1.09
CA GLY A 62 -7.91 5.33 -1.27
C GLY A 62 -8.46 6.53 -0.49
N GLU A 63 -9.78 6.69 -0.43
CA GLU A 63 -10.45 7.70 0.40
C GLU A 63 -10.15 7.49 1.88
N VAL A 64 -10.34 6.26 2.39
CA VAL A 64 -10.01 5.93 3.78
C VAL A 64 -8.53 6.16 4.08
N GLN A 65 -7.64 5.76 3.16
CA GLN A 65 -6.20 5.94 3.34
C GLN A 65 -5.82 7.42 3.45
N ARG A 66 -6.39 8.29 2.60
CA ARG A 66 -6.15 9.74 2.65
C ARG A 66 -6.72 10.35 3.92
N HIS A 67 -7.96 10.03 4.28
CA HIS A 67 -8.61 10.57 5.48
C HIS A 67 -7.84 10.21 6.75
N VAL A 68 -7.46 8.93 6.91
CA VAL A 68 -6.68 8.49 8.07
C VAL A 68 -5.33 9.20 8.16
N ALA A 69 -4.64 9.37 7.03
CA ALA A 69 -3.33 10.05 7.03
C ALA A 69 -3.48 11.53 7.42
N SER A 70 -4.43 12.25 6.80
CA SER A 70 -4.68 13.67 7.08
C SER A 70 -5.08 13.86 8.54
N ARG A 71 -6.13 13.16 8.97
CA ARG A 71 -6.73 13.35 10.28
C ARG A 71 -5.79 13.00 11.42
N THR A 72 -5.04 11.91 11.27
CA THR A 72 -4.04 11.53 12.28
C THR A 72 -2.90 12.55 12.31
N GLY A 73 -2.47 13.07 11.16
CA GLY A 73 -1.45 14.12 11.07
C GLY A 73 -1.89 15.41 11.78
N GLU A 74 -3.11 15.87 11.52
CA GLU A 74 -3.72 17.03 12.17
C GLU A 74 -3.74 16.89 13.69
N LEU A 75 -4.16 15.72 14.20
CA LEU A 75 -4.33 15.51 15.64
C LEU A 75 -3.02 15.24 16.40
N THR A 76 -1.99 14.75 15.70
CA THR A 76 -0.71 14.36 16.35
C THR A 76 0.42 15.34 16.07
N GLY A 77 0.28 16.22 15.07
CA GLY A 77 1.37 17.05 14.55
C GLY A 77 2.46 16.25 13.81
N LEU A 78 2.29 14.93 13.62
CA LEU A 78 3.27 14.08 12.96
C LEU A 78 3.02 14.02 11.45
N SER A 79 4.09 13.81 10.69
CA SER A 79 3.99 13.42 9.28
C SER A 79 3.55 11.95 9.18
N VAL A 80 2.25 11.71 9.01
CA VAL A 80 1.66 10.37 9.02
C VAL A 80 1.57 9.80 7.61
N ARG A 81 2.09 8.58 7.44
CA ARG A 81 1.91 7.76 6.23
C ARG A 81 1.15 6.49 6.57
N VAL A 82 0.06 6.22 5.88
CA VAL A 82 -0.60 4.91 5.93
C VAL A 82 0.18 3.95 5.03
N ALA A 83 1.10 3.20 5.63
CA ALA A 83 2.00 2.28 4.93
C ALA A 83 1.28 1.04 4.40
N ARG A 84 0.22 0.60 5.09
CA ARG A 84 -0.56 -0.58 4.71
C ARG A 84 -2.03 -0.42 5.10
N LEU A 85 -2.93 -0.53 4.13
CA LEU A 85 -4.36 -0.66 4.37
C LEU A 85 -4.79 -2.07 3.96
N ARG A 86 -5.27 -2.88 4.91
CA ARG A 86 -5.73 -4.24 4.67
C ARG A 86 -7.23 -4.33 4.81
N VAL A 87 -7.92 -4.62 3.71
CA VAL A 87 -9.33 -4.95 3.73
C VAL A 87 -9.47 -6.40 4.18
N VAL A 88 -10.03 -6.62 5.38
CA VAL A 88 -10.14 -7.96 5.99
C VAL A 88 -11.52 -8.58 5.86
N ARG A 89 -12.52 -7.78 5.50
CA ARG A 89 -13.90 -8.23 5.31
C ARG A 89 -14.58 -7.33 4.28
N LEU A 90 -15.48 -7.91 3.49
CA LEU A 90 -16.43 -7.18 2.68
C LEU A 90 -17.82 -7.39 3.27
N GLN A 91 -18.60 -6.33 3.46
CA GLN A 91 -19.96 -6.42 3.98
C GLN A 91 -20.96 -5.98 2.93
N ARG A 92 -21.99 -6.80 2.73
CA ARG A 92 -23.13 -6.45 1.88
C ARG A 92 -24.15 -5.67 2.71
N PRO A 93 -24.76 -4.61 2.16
CA PRO A 93 -25.96 -4.02 2.75
C PRO A 93 -27.02 -5.11 2.96
N THR A 94 -27.58 -5.19 4.16
CA THR A 94 -28.63 -6.17 4.49
C THR A 94 -29.95 -5.88 3.78
N ASP A 95 -30.19 -4.61 3.41
CA ASP A 95 -31.52 -4.11 3.08
C ASP A 95 -31.77 -3.82 1.58
N GLY A 96 -30.95 -4.30 0.64
CA GLY A 96 -31.26 -3.97 -0.76
C GLY A 96 -30.43 -4.61 -1.87
N THR A 97 -31.05 -4.59 -3.05
CA THR A 97 -30.47 -4.92 -4.35
C THR A 97 -29.19 -4.11 -4.54
N ALA A 98 -28.08 -4.83 -4.54
CA ALA A 98 -26.73 -4.33 -4.70
C ALA A 98 -26.57 -3.69 -6.09
N VAL A 99 -26.77 -2.37 -6.20
CA VAL A 99 -26.43 -1.62 -7.42
C VAL A 99 -24.93 -1.39 -7.41
N PHE A 100 -24.24 -1.94 -8.41
CA PHE A 100 -22.86 -1.57 -8.66
C PHE A 100 -22.83 -0.10 -9.09
N GLU A 101 -22.41 0.78 -8.20
CA GLU A 101 -22.10 2.16 -8.54
C GLU A 101 -20.85 2.15 -9.43
N THR A 102 -21.05 1.88 -10.72
CA THR A 102 -20.04 2.12 -11.75
C THR A 102 -19.99 3.62 -11.92
N THR A 103 -19.22 4.30 -11.06
CA THR A 103 -18.77 5.65 -11.39
C THR A 103 -17.84 5.48 -12.59
N ALA A 104 -18.33 5.80 -13.79
CA ALA A 104 -17.47 5.90 -14.97
C ALA A 104 -16.25 6.76 -14.58
N PRO A 105 -15.02 6.32 -14.89
CA PRO A 105 -13.84 7.05 -14.48
C PRO A 105 -13.97 8.47 -15.02
N ALA A 106 -14.07 9.46 -14.13
CA ALA A 106 -13.86 10.85 -14.51
C ALA A 106 -12.54 10.86 -15.27
N THR A 107 -12.55 11.38 -16.50
CA THR A 107 -11.42 11.40 -17.43
C THR A 107 -10.24 12.07 -16.75
N ALA A 108 -9.47 11.30 -15.99
CA ALA A 108 -8.30 11.76 -15.28
C ALA A 108 -7.18 11.76 -16.30
N GLU A 109 -7.08 12.88 -17.03
CA GLU A 109 -5.91 13.18 -17.82
C GLU A 109 -4.66 13.02 -16.93
N GLY A 110 -3.78 12.10 -17.31
CA GLY A 110 -2.37 12.17 -16.92
C GLY A 110 -1.93 11.48 -15.63
N ARG A 111 -2.59 10.41 -15.15
CA ARG A 111 -1.92 9.51 -14.18
C ARG A 111 -2.31 8.05 -14.36
N VAL A 112 -1.37 7.26 -14.88
CA VAL A 112 -1.47 5.80 -15.01
C VAL A 112 -1.94 5.22 -13.67
N PRO A 113 -3.12 4.57 -13.60
CA PRO A 113 -3.64 4.04 -12.36
C PRO A 113 -2.69 2.94 -11.90
N ARG A 114 -1.96 3.20 -10.81
CA ARG A 114 -1.15 2.20 -10.14
C ARG A 114 -2.10 1.17 -9.56
N ARG A 115 -2.41 0.13 -10.34
CA ARG A 115 -3.02 -1.12 -9.87
C ARG A 115 -2.02 -1.77 -8.90
N TRP A 116 -2.01 -1.26 -7.67
CA TRP A 116 -1.18 -1.73 -6.55
C TRP A 116 -1.21 -3.25 -6.41
N TRP A 117 -2.35 -3.87 -6.75
CA TRP A 117 -2.65 -5.26 -6.45
C TRP A 117 -2.22 -6.23 -7.56
N SER A 118 -1.60 -5.74 -8.63
CA SER A 118 -1.07 -6.59 -9.71
C SER A 118 0.26 -6.11 -10.27
N ALA A 119 1.08 -5.42 -9.47
CA ALA A 119 2.50 -5.33 -9.79
C ALA A 119 3.12 -6.72 -9.54
N ARG A 120 2.83 -7.67 -10.44
CA ARG A 120 3.75 -8.79 -10.68
C ARG A 120 5.10 -8.14 -10.98
N PRO A 121 6.18 -8.51 -10.30
CA PRO A 121 7.48 -7.90 -10.50
C PRO A 121 8.05 -8.36 -11.85
N THR A 122 7.44 -7.92 -12.95
CA THR A 122 7.99 -7.99 -14.29
C THR A 122 9.44 -7.49 -14.36
N PRO A 123 9.89 -6.44 -13.61
CA PRO A 123 11.30 -6.06 -13.62
C PRO A 123 12.24 -7.14 -13.07
N VAL A 124 11.80 -7.97 -12.12
CA VAL A 124 12.63 -9.04 -11.56
C VAL A 124 12.76 -10.21 -12.53
N VAL A 125 11.69 -10.55 -13.26
CA VAL A 125 11.72 -11.61 -14.28
C VAL A 125 12.60 -11.23 -15.47
N VAL A 126 12.52 -9.99 -15.94
CA VAL A 126 13.38 -9.50 -17.03
C VAL A 126 14.85 -9.47 -16.59
N ALA A 127 15.15 -8.99 -15.39
CA ALA A 127 16.51 -9.02 -14.86
C ALA A 127 17.05 -10.46 -14.73
N ALA A 128 16.24 -11.40 -14.22
CA ALA A 128 16.64 -12.80 -14.11
C ALA A 128 16.96 -13.43 -15.48
N LEU A 129 16.15 -13.16 -16.51
CA LEU A 129 16.37 -13.67 -17.87
C LEU A 129 17.65 -13.09 -18.51
N LEU A 130 17.93 -11.80 -18.31
CA LEU A 130 19.17 -11.16 -18.80
C LEU A 130 20.42 -11.73 -18.13
N THR A 131 20.35 -11.98 -16.83
CA THR A 131 21.50 -12.53 -16.09
C THR A 131 21.80 -13.97 -16.53
N ALA A 132 20.77 -14.79 -16.77
CA ALA A 132 20.93 -16.16 -17.25
C ALA A 132 21.49 -16.24 -18.69
N SER A 133 21.08 -15.34 -19.58
CA SER A 133 21.57 -15.30 -20.96
C SER A 133 23.04 -14.86 -21.06
N ALA A 134 23.47 -13.91 -20.23
CA ALA A 134 24.88 -13.52 -20.15
C ALA A 134 25.80 -14.68 -19.68
N ALA A 135 25.35 -15.47 -18.70
CA ALA A 135 26.12 -16.64 -18.22
C ALA A 135 26.28 -17.72 -19.31
N GLY A 136 25.25 -17.97 -20.12
CA GLY A 136 25.30 -18.95 -21.21
C GLY A 136 26.28 -18.57 -22.32
N LEU A 137 26.34 -17.28 -22.68
CA LEU A 137 27.27 -16.79 -23.72
C LEU A 137 28.74 -16.94 -23.31
N LEU A 138 29.06 -16.74 -22.03
CA LEU A 138 30.43 -16.90 -21.53
C LEU A 138 30.92 -18.36 -21.57
N THR A 139 30.04 -19.34 -21.35
CA THR A 139 30.42 -20.75 -21.46
C THR A 139 30.63 -21.20 -22.90
N ALA A 140 29.90 -20.64 -23.86
CA ALA A 140 30.03 -20.95 -25.27
C ALA A 140 31.34 -20.41 -25.87
N ASP A 141 31.75 -19.21 -25.47
CA ASP A 141 32.99 -18.58 -25.94
C ASP A 141 34.25 -19.36 -25.50
N VAL A 142 34.32 -19.75 -24.22
CA VAL A 142 35.45 -20.54 -23.68
C VAL A 142 35.54 -21.92 -24.32
N ALA A 143 34.39 -22.57 -24.60
CA ALA A 143 34.37 -23.86 -25.29
C ALA A 143 34.85 -23.74 -26.75
N SER A 144 34.51 -22.64 -27.43
CA SER A 144 34.89 -22.40 -28.83
C SER A 144 36.40 -22.21 -28.97
N VAL A 145 37.04 -21.46 -28.06
CA VAL A 145 38.50 -21.27 -28.05
C VAL A 145 39.24 -22.58 -27.77
N ARG A 146 38.70 -23.46 -26.91
CA ARG A 146 39.32 -24.77 -26.60
C ARG A 146 39.22 -25.77 -27.74
N LEU A 147 38.18 -25.68 -28.57
CA LEU A 147 37.98 -26.59 -29.70
C LEU A 147 38.73 -26.15 -30.96
N PHE A 148 38.89 -24.84 -31.18
CA PHE A 148 39.60 -24.30 -32.35
C PHE A 148 41.08 -23.95 -32.09
N GLY A 149 41.53 -23.90 -30.83
CA GLY A 149 42.92 -23.59 -30.45
C GLY A 149 43.91 -24.75 -30.55
N ASN A 150 43.48 -25.93 -31.00
CA ASN A 150 44.33 -27.12 -31.18
C ASN A 150 44.41 -27.52 -32.68
N ALA A 151 44.73 -26.57 -33.55
CA ALA A 151 45.11 -26.82 -34.95
C ALA A 151 46.50 -26.26 -35.23
#